data_AF-A0A7C4QZN7-F1
#
_entry.id   AF-A0A7C4QZN7-F1
#
_cell.length_a   1.000
_cell.length_b   1.000
_cell.length_c   1.000
_cell.angle_alpha   90.00
_cell.angle_beta   90.00
_cell.angle_gamma   90.00
#
_symmetry.space_group_name_H-M   'P 1'
#
loop_
_entity.id
_entity.type
_entity.pdbx_description
1 polymer ?
#
loop_
_entity_poly.entity_id
_entity_poly.type
_entity_poly.pdbx_seq_one_letter_code
_entity_poly.pdbx_strand_id
1 'polypeptide(L)'
;MHGVLSIAGSDLEGEEGLNVIYGWVGTILLIDLSVKNIKTIDTMKYAEEYIGGRGLAARLAWEYIPKEVDCFDPKNPLIVMTGPLTGTPAPTSGRVVFAGFSPRVYPKPWYTHSTMGGFLGSELKYAGFDGLIIT
;
A
#
# COMPACT_ATOMS: atom_id res chain seq x y z
N MET A 1 30.86 8.52 -20.09
CA MET A 1 30.51 9.09 -21.40
C MET A 1 29.54 8.13 -22.07
N HIS A 2 28.30 8.58 -22.25
CA HIS A 2 27.28 8.13 -23.21
C HIS A 2 26.86 6.66 -23.27
N GLY A 3 25.64 6.43 -22.80
CA GLY A 3 24.80 5.26 -23.11
C GLY A 3 23.36 5.55 -22.70
N VAL A 4 22.81 6.68 -23.18
CA VAL A 4 21.39 7.04 -23.00
C VAL A 4 20.58 6.11 -23.90
N LEU A 5 19.92 5.10 -23.33
CA LEU A 5 18.86 4.38 -24.04
C LEU A 5 17.59 5.23 -23.97
N SER A 6 17.43 6.09 -24.98
CA SER A 6 16.15 6.61 -25.42
C SER A 6 15.38 5.48 -26.08
N ILE A 7 14.20 5.13 -25.55
CA ILE A 7 13.16 4.48 -26.35
C ILE A 7 11.85 5.24 -26.10
N ALA A 8 11.60 6.21 -26.99
CA ALA A 8 10.29 6.76 -27.25
C ALA A 8 9.88 6.31 -28.67
N GLY A 9 8.61 5.95 -28.83
CA GLY A 9 8.00 5.47 -30.07
C GLY A 9 8.11 3.95 -30.22
N SER A 10 7.11 3.21 -30.67
CA SER A 10 5.74 3.47 -31.09
C SER A 10 5.13 2.07 -31.29
N ASP A 11 3.81 1.97 -31.35
CA ASP A 11 3.07 0.83 -31.93
C ASP A 11 2.99 -0.45 -31.09
N LEU A 12 2.04 -0.46 -30.15
CA LEU A 12 1.38 -1.69 -29.69
C LEU A 12 -0.15 -1.51 -29.80
N GLU A 13 -0.64 -1.36 -31.03
CA GLU A 13 -2.05 -1.62 -31.35
C GLU A 13 -2.20 -3.12 -31.67
N GLY A 14 -2.74 -3.93 -30.75
CA GLY A 14 -2.99 -5.34 -31.08
C GLY A 14 -3.31 -6.36 -29.98
N GLU A 15 -3.37 -6.03 -28.70
CA GLU A 15 -3.85 -6.96 -27.66
C GLU A 15 -4.95 -6.30 -26.84
N GLU A 16 -6.08 -6.99 -26.62
CA GLU A 16 -7.17 -6.52 -25.75
C GLU A 16 -6.58 -5.98 -24.44
N GLY A 17 -6.82 -4.68 -24.20
CA GLY A 17 -5.98 -3.81 -23.37
C GLY A 17 -5.65 -4.35 -21.98
N LEU A 18 -4.49 -5.00 -21.87
CA LEU A 18 -3.77 -5.13 -20.61
C LEU A 18 -3.32 -3.72 -20.23
N ASN A 19 -4.05 -3.07 -19.34
CA ASN A 19 -3.56 -1.86 -18.67
C ASN A 19 -2.26 -2.24 -17.95
N VAL A 20 -1.12 -1.91 -18.56
CA VAL A 20 0.18 -2.18 -17.96
C VAL A 20 0.35 -1.18 -16.81
N ILE A 21 0.30 -1.70 -15.59
CA ILE A 21 0.47 -0.93 -14.37
C ILE A 21 1.96 -0.90 -14.04
N TYR A 22 2.52 0.29 -13.81
CA TYR A 22 3.93 0.48 -13.45
C TYR A 22 4.05 1.00 -12.02
N GLY A 23 5.02 0.47 -11.28
CA GLY A 23 5.27 0.85 -9.88
C GLY A 23 4.32 0.18 -8.88
N TRP A 24 3.01 0.16 -9.15
CA TRP A 24 2.05 -0.65 -8.38
C TRP A 24 1.98 -2.09 -8.90
N VAL A 25 1.65 -3.01 -8.01
CA VAL A 25 1.28 -4.37 -8.40
C VAL A 25 -0.22 -4.45 -8.74
N GLY A 26 -1.03 -3.59 -8.12
CA GLY A 26 -2.48 -3.53 -8.34
C GLY A 26 -3.29 -4.34 -7.32
N THR A 27 -2.66 -4.95 -6.32
CA THR A 27 -3.37 -5.80 -5.33
C THR A 27 -3.01 -5.42 -3.89
N ILE A 28 -4.03 -5.18 -3.06
CA ILE A 28 -3.93 -5.09 -1.60
C ILE A 28 -4.68 -6.27 -0.99
N LEU A 29 -4.11 -6.84 0.06
CA LEU A 29 -4.65 -8.02 0.72
C LEU A 29 -5.35 -7.61 2.04
N LEU A 30 -6.63 -7.96 2.17
CA LEU A 30 -7.46 -7.74 3.35
C LEU A 30 -7.55 -9.06 4.13
N ILE A 31 -7.02 -9.07 5.36
CA ILE A 31 -6.98 -10.22 6.25
C ILE A 31 -7.90 -9.94 7.43
N ASP A 32 -8.94 -10.74 7.58
CA ASP A 32 -9.75 -10.79 8.78
C ASP A 32 -9.32 -11.98 9.64
N LEU A 33 -8.62 -11.73 10.74
CA LEU A 33 -8.14 -12.72 11.70
C LEU A 33 -9.27 -13.25 12.59
N SER A 34 -10.35 -12.48 12.77
CA SER A 34 -11.50 -12.88 13.58
C SER A 34 -12.27 -14.03 12.93
N VAL A 35 -12.48 -13.96 11.61
CA VAL A 35 -13.15 -15.03 10.84
C VAL A 35 -12.19 -15.85 9.96
N LYS A 36 -10.89 -15.58 10.02
CA LYS A 36 -9.83 -16.22 9.22
C LYS A 36 -10.09 -16.14 7.71
N ASN A 37 -10.52 -14.97 7.25
CA ASN A 37 -10.86 -14.73 5.85
C ASN A 37 -9.80 -13.86 5.18
N ILE A 38 -9.53 -14.14 3.90
CA ILE A 38 -8.57 -13.39 3.10
C ILE A 38 -9.28 -12.93 1.83
N LYS A 39 -9.20 -11.63 1.54
CA LYS A 39 -9.73 -11.02 0.33
C LYS A 39 -8.66 -10.15 -0.32
N THR A 40 -8.85 -9.86 -1.59
CA THR A 40 -8.02 -8.91 -2.33
C THR A 40 -8.86 -7.73 -2.79
N ILE A 41 -8.26 -6.55 -2.79
CA ILE A 41 -8.82 -5.33 -3.34
C ILE A 41 -7.85 -4.75 -4.37
N ASP A 42 -8.40 -4.11 -5.38
CA ASP A 42 -7.62 -3.46 -6.43
C ASP A 42 -7.02 -2.14 -5.93
N THR A 43 -5.69 -2.02 -5.97
CA THR A 43 -4.96 -0.81 -5.60
C THR A 43 -5.26 0.36 -6.53
N MET A 44 -5.53 0.08 -7.80
CA MET A 44 -5.67 1.12 -8.83
C MET A 44 -6.85 2.05 -8.59
N LYS A 45 -7.88 1.58 -7.87
CA LYS A 45 -9.01 2.40 -7.40
C LYS A 45 -8.60 3.62 -6.58
N TYR A 46 -7.42 3.58 -5.97
CA TYR A 46 -6.93 4.63 -5.09
C TYR A 46 -5.58 5.20 -5.55
N ALA A 47 -4.90 4.55 -6.49
CA ALA A 47 -3.55 4.90 -6.91
C ALA A 47 -3.46 6.30 -7.53
N GLU A 48 -4.46 6.70 -8.33
CA GLU A 48 -4.48 8.01 -9.01
C GLU A 48 -4.58 9.18 -8.03
N GLU A 49 -5.45 9.08 -7.03
CA GLU A 49 -5.68 10.16 -6.07
C GLU A 49 -4.65 10.20 -4.93
N TYR A 50 -4.17 9.03 -4.48
CA TYR A 50 -3.41 8.91 -3.23
C TYR A 50 -1.96 8.44 -3.42
N ILE A 51 -1.57 8.08 -4.63
CA ILE A 51 -0.23 7.63 -5.05
C ILE A 51 0.20 6.34 -4.36
N GLY A 52 0.28 6.27 -3.04
CA GLY A 52 0.72 5.08 -2.31
C GLY A 52 1.27 5.40 -0.93
N GLY A 53 1.81 4.38 -0.28
CA GLY A 53 2.42 4.49 1.04
C GLY A 53 1.47 5.16 2.05
N ARG A 54 1.86 6.33 2.56
CA ARG A 54 1.11 7.05 3.59
C ARG A 54 -0.24 7.59 3.11
N GLY A 55 -0.32 8.11 1.88
CA GLY A 55 -1.56 8.67 1.35
C GLY A 55 -2.63 7.61 1.23
N LEU A 56 -2.25 6.49 0.60
CA LEU A 56 -3.11 5.33 0.44
C LEU A 56 -3.48 4.69 1.79
N ALA A 57 -2.53 4.58 2.72
CA ALA A 57 -2.82 4.11 4.08
C ALA A 57 -3.86 4.98 4.80
N ALA A 58 -3.79 6.31 4.65
CA ALA A 58 -4.76 7.22 5.26
C ALA A 58 -6.14 7.11 4.61
N ARG A 59 -6.22 6.93 3.29
CA ARG A 59 -7.50 6.74 2.60
C ARG A 59 -8.18 5.44 3.00
N LEU A 60 -7.42 4.36 3.13
CA LEU A 60 -7.90 3.06 3.59
C LEU A 60 -8.31 3.14 5.06
N ALA A 61 -7.51 3.80 5.90
CA ALA A 61 -7.88 4.05 7.30
C ALA A 61 -9.22 4.80 7.42
N TRP A 62 -9.45 5.79 6.56
CA TRP A 62 -10.72 6.52 6.54
C TRP A 62 -11.93 5.64 6.17
N GLU A 63 -11.73 4.61 5.34
CA GLU A 63 -12.80 3.73 4.87
C GLU A 63 -13.10 2.58 5.82
N TYR A 64 -12.04 1.95 6.32
CA TYR A 64 -12.13 0.69 7.08
C TYR A 64 -12.22 0.89 8.58
N ILE A 65 -11.91 2.08 9.11
CA ILE A 65 -11.98 2.33 10.54
C ILE A 65 -13.36 2.88 10.91
N PRO A 66 -14.17 2.13 11.69
CA PRO A 66 -15.43 2.65 12.18
C PRO A 66 -15.25 3.91 13.03
N LYS A 67 -16.30 4.74 13.10
CA LYS A 67 -16.38 5.82 14.06
C LYS A 67 -16.38 5.21 15.47
N GLU A 68 -15.60 5.78 16.38
CA GLU A 68 -15.53 5.39 17.80
C GLU A 68 -14.88 4.02 18.07
N VAL A 69 -13.76 3.74 17.42
CA VAL A 69 -12.94 2.54 17.66
C VAL A 69 -11.85 2.81 18.69
N ASP A 70 -11.70 1.90 19.65
CA ASP A 70 -10.57 1.89 20.58
C ASP A 70 -9.34 1.22 19.94
N CYS A 71 -8.14 1.52 20.45
CA CYS A 71 -6.88 1.03 19.88
C CYS A 71 -6.74 -0.48 19.87
N PHE A 72 -7.37 -1.15 20.84
CA PHE A 72 -7.31 -2.60 21.01
C PHE A 72 -8.58 -3.31 20.53
N ASP A 73 -9.51 -2.58 19.92
CA ASP A 73 -10.69 -3.19 19.33
C ASP A 73 -10.27 -4.01 18.08
N PRO A 74 -10.79 -5.24 17.90
CA PRO A 74 -10.52 -6.05 16.69
C PRO A 74 -10.92 -5.35 15.39
N LYS A 75 -11.77 -4.32 15.44
CA LYS A 75 -12.11 -3.51 14.27
C LYS A 75 -11.05 -2.46 13.91
N ASN A 76 -10.00 -2.28 14.71
CA ASN A 76 -8.88 -1.39 14.38
C ASN A 76 -7.94 -2.09 13.40
N PRO A 77 -7.93 -1.71 12.11
CA PRO A 77 -7.07 -2.32 11.12
C PRO A 77 -5.62 -1.88 11.33
N LEU A 78 -4.71 -2.86 11.32
CA LEU A 78 -3.30 -2.63 11.07
C LEU A 78 -3.07 -2.59 9.57
N ILE A 79 -2.76 -1.40 9.06
CA ILE A 79 -2.57 -1.15 7.63
C ILE A 79 -1.07 -1.08 7.34
N VAL A 80 -0.60 -1.92 6.43
CA VAL A 80 0.78 -1.97 5.95
C VAL A 80 0.79 -1.63 4.47
N MET A 81 1.41 -0.54 4.08
CA MET A 81 1.38 -0.06 2.69
C MET A 81 2.77 0.28 2.19
N THR A 82 3.03 -0.04 0.93
CA THR A 82 4.25 0.32 0.23
C THR A 82 4.00 1.47 -0.76
N GLY A 83 5.06 2.14 -1.17
CA GLY A 83 4.99 3.16 -2.22
C GLY A 83 5.13 2.53 -3.61
N PRO A 84 4.77 3.26 -4.69
CA PRO A 84 4.98 2.79 -6.06
C PRO A 84 6.46 2.62 -6.42
N LEU A 85 7.36 3.36 -5.76
CA LEU A 85 8.79 3.24 -5.98
C LEU A 85 9.41 2.08 -5.20
N THR A 86 8.69 1.48 -4.26
CA THR A 86 9.22 0.39 -3.43
C THR A 86 9.51 -0.84 -4.29
N GLY A 87 10.71 -1.41 -4.15
CA GLY A 87 11.19 -2.54 -4.97
C GLY A 87 11.82 -2.12 -6.30
N THR A 88 11.89 -0.83 -6.62
CA THR A 88 12.56 -0.32 -7.83
C THR A 88 14.02 0.05 -7.54
N PRO A 89 14.89 0.17 -8.56
CA PRO A 89 16.28 0.63 -8.39
C PRO A 89 16.41 2.11 -7.97
N ALA A 90 15.28 2.80 -7.69
CA ALA A 90 15.31 4.15 -7.15
C ALA A 90 16.06 4.19 -5.80
N PRO A 91 16.89 5.22 -5.55
CA PRO A 91 17.69 5.31 -4.34
C PRO A 91 16.78 5.37 -3.11
N THR A 92 17.09 4.59 -2.07
CA THR A 92 16.40 4.58 -0.77
C THR A 92 14.90 4.22 -0.81
N SER A 93 14.47 3.47 -1.82
CA SER A 93 13.05 3.17 -2.10
C SER A 93 12.40 2.06 -1.26
N GLY A 94 13.15 1.36 -0.40
CA GLY A 94 12.67 0.24 0.42
C GLY A 94 11.84 0.61 1.65
N ARG A 95 11.02 1.67 1.59
CA ARG A 95 10.20 2.13 2.72
C ARG A 95 8.82 1.46 2.73
N VAL A 96 8.35 1.09 3.91
CA VAL A 96 6.99 0.63 4.18
C VAL A 96 6.37 1.48 5.26
N VAL A 97 5.07 1.72 5.14
CA VAL A 97 4.27 2.50 6.08
C VAL A 97 3.38 1.56 6.86
N PHE A 98 3.39 1.68 8.18
CA PHE A 98 2.40 1.06 9.06
C PHE A 98 1.46 2.14 9.55
N ALA A 99 0.16 1.89 9.57
CA ALA A 99 -0.85 2.84 10.00
C ALA A 99 -1.99 2.15 10.76
N GLY A 100 -2.64 2.89 11.65
CA GLY A 100 -3.76 2.43 12.47
C GLY A 100 -4.05 3.40 13.63
N PHE A 101 -5.03 3.10 14.48
CA PHE A 101 -5.21 3.83 15.73
C PHE A 101 -4.15 3.41 16.75
N SER A 102 -3.44 4.40 17.31
CA SER A 102 -2.39 4.17 18.29
C SER A 102 -2.85 4.48 19.72
N PRO A 103 -2.52 3.61 20.69
CA PRO A 103 -2.82 3.86 22.11
C PRO A 103 -1.90 4.90 22.76
N ARG A 104 -0.92 5.44 22.02
CA ARG A 104 0.05 6.40 22.54
C ARG A 104 -0.57 7.75 22.92
N VAL A 105 -1.62 8.18 22.22
CA VAL A 105 -2.19 9.51 22.42
C VAL A 105 -3.28 9.45 23.50
N TYR A 106 -3.10 10.20 24.59
CA TYR A 106 -4.06 10.33 25.69
C TYR A 106 -4.70 11.74 25.64
N PRO A 107 -6.01 11.92 25.85
CA PRO A 107 -7.01 10.97 26.36
C PRO A 107 -7.81 10.22 25.27
N LYS A 108 -7.59 10.52 23.99
CA LYS A 108 -8.31 9.89 22.86
C LYS A 108 -7.34 9.24 21.89
N PRO A 109 -7.68 8.04 21.38
CA PRO A 109 -6.86 7.36 20.40
C PRO A 109 -6.84 8.16 19.09
N TRP A 110 -5.70 8.15 18.39
CA TRP A 110 -5.51 8.94 17.18
C TRP A 110 -4.88 8.12 16.06
N TYR A 111 -5.27 8.42 14.82
CA TYR A 111 -4.65 7.85 13.63
C TYR A 111 -3.15 8.20 13.60
N THR A 112 -2.32 7.17 13.67
CA THR A 112 -0.87 7.32 13.62
C THR A 112 -0.32 6.48 12.49
N HIS A 113 0.82 6.92 11.96
CA HIS A 113 1.59 6.15 11.01
C HIS A 113 3.04 6.07 11.48
N SER A 114 3.71 4.98 11.15
CA SER A 114 5.14 4.80 11.31
C SER A 114 5.72 4.33 9.98
N THR A 115 7.01 4.58 9.79
CA THR A 115 7.71 4.17 8.57
C THR A 115 8.87 3.28 8.94
N MET A 116 9.00 2.15 8.26
CA MET A 116 10.14 1.25 8.39
C MET A 116 10.88 1.19 7.06
N GLY A 117 12.20 1.06 7.12
CA GLY A 117 13.03 0.76 5.95
C GLY A 117 13.42 -0.72 5.91
N GLY A 118 14.37 -1.05 5.05
CA GLY A 118 14.89 -2.42 4.90
C GLY A 118 14.25 -3.16 3.74
N PHE A 119 14.12 -4.48 3.86
CA PHE A 119 13.72 -5.35 2.75
C PHE A 119 12.23 -5.67 2.73
N LEU A 120 11.50 -5.49 3.83
CA LEU A 120 10.09 -5.90 3.94
C LEU A 120 9.21 -5.30 2.83
N GLY A 121 9.37 -4.01 2.54
CA GLY A 121 8.57 -3.35 1.51
C GLY A 121 8.83 -3.92 0.11
N SER A 122 10.09 -4.22 -0.21
CA SER A 122 10.47 -4.79 -1.50
C SER A 122 9.99 -6.24 -1.63
N GLU A 123 10.16 -7.06 -0.60
CA GLU A 123 9.68 -8.44 -0.58
C GLU A 123 8.16 -8.53 -0.72
N LEU A 124 7.41 -7.60 -0.08
CA LEU A 124 5.96 -7.55 -0.21
C LEU A 124 5.52 -7.28 -1.66
N LYS A 125 6.21 -6.34 -2.32
CA LYS A 125 6.01 -6.03 -3.75
C LYS A 125 6.34 -7.23 -4.64
N TYR A 126 7.47 -7.90 -4.38
CA TYR A 126 7.85 -9.10 -5.12
C TYR A 126 6.91 -10.29 -4.89
N ALA A 127 6.27 -10.36 -3.72
CA ALA A 127 5.22 -11.33 -3.44
C ALA A 127 3.89 -11.05 -4.19
N GLY A 128 3.79 -9.92 -4.87
CA GLY A 128 2.61 -9.56 -5.66
C GLY A 128 1.62 -8.64 -4.95
N PHE A 129 2.02 -7.94 -3.87
CA PHE A 129 1.13 -7.10 -3.09
C PHE A 129 1.67 -5.69 -2.87
N ASP A 130 0.81 -4.69 -2.96
CA ASP A 130 1.12 -3.30 -2.61
C ASP A 130 0.96 -3.02 -1.11
N GLY A 131 0.15 -3.84 -0.43
CA GLY A 131 -0.14 -3.66 0.98
C GLY A 131 -1.01 -4.75 1.58
N LEU A 132 -1.11 -4.69 2.89
CA LEU A 132 -1.86 -5.59 3.74
C LEU A 132 -2.74 -4.75 4.68
N ILE A 133 -3.97 -5.18 4.90
CA ILE A 133 -4.87 -4.62 5.90
C ILE A 133 -5.28 -5.78 6.79
N ILE A 134 -4.98 -5.71 8.08
CA ILE A 134 -5.22 -6.80 9.03
C ILE A 134 -6.21 -6.33 10.09
N THR A 135 -7.31 -7.04 10.26
CA THR A 135 -8.37 -6.80 11.26
C THR A 135 -8.62 -8.08 12.05
#